data_AF-A0A8D8WB84-F1
#
_entry.id   AF-A0A8D8WB84-F1
#
_cell.length_a   1.000
_cell.length_b   1.000
_cell.length_c   1.000
_cell.angle_alpha   90.00
_cell.angle_beta   90.00
_cell.angle_gamma   90.00
#
_symmetry.space_group_name_H-M   'P 1'
#
loop_
_entity.id
_entity.type
_entity.pdbx_description
1 polymer ?
#
loop_
_entity_poly.entity_id
_entity_poly.type
_entity_poly.pdbx_seq_one_letter_code
_entity_poly.pdbx_strand_id
1 'polypeptide(L)'
;MNTIEPYCKGLEAIHSPNTGIVDWGMVARVMGDDFEQMGGELKLGQEVESFHEQAESVVIKTKQGEHIESSYALICAGLQADEMAVKSGCDREPAIVPFRGEYLLLNPDKQHLVRGNIYPVPDPRFPFLGVHFTPRMDGSVWLGPNAVLAFRKEGYRWSDFSFSELFRTLKYPGFWKLALKYTLYGSKEMIMSWFPRLRVNELKQYIDQIEGS
;
A
#
# COMPACT_ATOMS: atom_id res chain seq x y z
N MET A 1 -12.36 -26.19 7.18
CA MET A 1 -10.96 -25.83 6.87
C MET A 1 -10.32 -26.90 5.98
N ASN A 2 -10.09 -28.12 6.47
CA ASN A 2 -9.37 -29.18 5.72
C ASN A 2 -9.96 -29.60 4.37
N THR A 3 -11.24 -29.34 4.10
CA THR A 3 -11.86 -29.57 2.78
C THR A 3 -11.61 -28.46 1.77
N ILE A 4 -11.43 -27.22 2.25
CA ILE A 4 -11.26 -26.00 1.41
C ILE A 4 -9.75 -25.71 1.25
N GLU A 5 -9.03 -25.62 2.37
CA GLU A 5 -7.58 -25.40 2.44
C GLU A 5 -6.93 -26.56 3.21
N PRO A 6 -6.65 -27.71 2.57
CA PRO A 6 -6.15 -28.92 3.24
C PRO A 6 -4.74 -28.77 3.83
N TYR A 7 -3.94 -27.85 3.29
CA TYR A 7 -2.55 -27.63 3.72
C TYR A 7 -2.42 -26.53 4.78
N CYS A 8 -3.50 -25.81 5.07
CA CYS A 8 -3.51 -24.74 6.06
C CYS A 8 -3.80 -25.29 7.46
N LYS A 9 -3.09 -24.78 8.46
CA LYS A 9 -3.25 -25.08 9.88
C LYS A 9 -3.89 -23.90 10.60
N GLY A 10 -4.85 -24.20 11.47
CA GLY A 10 -5.54 -23.23 12.32
C GLY A 10 -6.45 -23.95 13.31
N LEU A 11 -6.87 -23.24 14.37
CA LEU A 11 -7.82 -23.78 15.34
C LEU A 11 -9.24 -23.84 14.76
N GLU A 12 -9.66 -22.73 14.15
CA GLU A 12 -10.95 -22.54 13.48
C GLU A 12 -10.79 -21.59 12.29
N ALA A 13 -11.81 -21.52 11.44
CA ALA A 13 -11.81 -20.63 10.28
C ALA A 13 -13.21 -20.09 9.97
N ILE A 14 -13.26 -18.83 9.53
CA ILE A 14 -14.45 -18.23 8.92
C ILE A 14 -14.27 -18.31 7.41
N HIS A 15 -15.20 -19.00 6.74
CA HIS A 15 -15.18 -19.11 5.29
C HIS A 15 -15.98 -17.97 4.66
N SER A 16 -15.33 -17.15 3.83
CA SER A 16 -15.95 -16.08 3.05
C SER A 16 -15.88 -16.42 1.56
N PRO A 17 -16.90 -17.10 1.00
CA PRO A 17 -16.85 -17.64 -0.37
C PRO A 17 -16.85 -16.58 -1.46
N ASN A 18 -17.27 -15.35 -1.14
CA ASN A 18 -17.40 -14.26 -2.11
C ASN A 18 -16.18 -13.33 -2.13
N THR A 19 -15.15 -13.61 -1.32
CA THR A 19 -13.92 -12.82 -1.32
C THR A 19 -13.07 -13.18 -2.54
N GLY A 20 -12.78 -12.19 -3.38
CA GLY A 20 -12.00 -12.36 -4.60
C GLY A 20 -10.70 -11.56 -4.63
N ILE A 21 -10.09 -11.55 -5.81
CA ILE A 21 -8.91 -10.76 -6.15
C ILE A 21 -9.20 -9.97 -7.42
N VAL A 22 -8.51 -8.85 -7.62
CA VAL A 22 -8.73 -7.96 -8.78
C VAL A 22 -7.41 -7.33 -9.22
N ASP A 23 -7.29 -7.07 -10.53
CA ASP A 23 -6.26 -6.20 -11.08
C ASP A 23 -6.73 -4.74 -11.00
N TRP A 24 -6.31 -4.04 -9.95
CA TRP A 24 -6.62 -2.63 -9.75
C TRP A 24 -6.03 -1.72 -10.84
N GLY A 25 -4.93 -2.11 -11.48
CA GLY A 25 -4.37 -1.37 -12.61
C GLY A 25 -5.29 -1.45 -13.83
N MET A 26 -5.90 -2.61 -14.07
CA MET A 26 -6.93 -2.76 -15.10
C MET A 26 -8.19 -1.98 -14.76
N VAL A 27 -8.68 -2.06 -13.52
CA VAL A 27 -9.86 -1.31 -13.08
C VAL A 27 -9.66 0.19 -13.28
N ALA A 28 -8.51 0.73 -12.86
CA ALA A 28 -8.20 2.16 -13.00
C ALA A 28 -8.13 2.59 -14.47
N ARG A 29 -7.58 1.75 -15.37
CA ARG A 29 -7.56 2.02 -16.81
C ARG A 29 -8.98 2.07 -17.38
N VAL A 30 -9.81 1.08 -17.09
CA VAL A 30 -11.20 1.04 -17.56
C VAL A 30 -12.00 2.23 -17.02
N MET A 31 -11.83 2.60 -15.74
CA MET A 31 -12.44 3.82 -15.20
C MET A 31 -11.98 5.08 -15.93
N GLY A 32 -10.72 5.13 -16.38
CA GLY A 32 -10.21 6.21 -17.22
C GLY A 32 -10.86 6.24 -18.60
N ASP A 33 -10.95 5.09 -19.26
CA ASP A 33 -11.60 4.96 -20.57
C ASP A 33 -13.08 5.36 -20.50
N ASP A 34 -13.81 4.94 -19.46
CA ASP A 34 -15.20 5.32 -19.21
C ASP A 34 -15.34 6.84 -19.01
N PHE A 35 -14.41 7.45 -18.27
CA PHE A 35 -14.39 8.90 -18.05
C PHE A 35 -14.19 9.68 -19.36
N GLU A 36 -13.27 9.24 -20.23
CA GLU A 36 -13.06 9.86 -21.54
C GLU A 36 -14.28 9.67 -22.47
N GLN A 37 -14.92 8.50 -22.46
CA GLN A 37 -16.15 8.25 -23.22
C GLN A 37 -17.32 9.15 -22.79
N MET A 38 -17.35 9.55 -21.52
CA MET A 38 -18.31 10.53 -20.99
C MET A 38 -17.94 11.98 -21.29
N GLY A 39 -16.85 12.23 -22.04
CA GLY A 39 -16.38 13.56 -22.43
C GLY A 39 -15.37 14.19 -21.47
N GLY A 40 -14.85 13.43 -20.50
CA GLY A 40 -13.73 13.86 -19.68
C GLY A 40 -12.40 13.88 -20.46
N GLU A 41 -11.42 14.62 -19.94
CA GLU A 41 -10.06 14.66 -20.51
C GLU A 41 -9.03 14.15 -19.49
N LEU A 42 -8.24 13.13 -19.86
CA LEU A 42 -7.14 12.64 -19.05
C LEU A 42 -5.80 13.20 -19.52
N LYS A 43 -5.23 14.11 -18.73
CA LYS A 43 -3.91 14.69 -18.99
C LYS A 43 -2.84 14.01 -18.14
N LEU A 44 -2.27 12.92 -18.66
CA LEU A 44 -1.17 12.20 -18.01
C LEU A 44 0.17 12.94 -18.17
N GLY A 45 1.12 12.66 -17.28
CA GLY A 45 2.44 13.31 -17.29
C GLY A 45 2.42 14.79 -16.86
N GLN A 46 1.29 15.26 -16.33
CA GLN A 46 1.10 16.60 -15.80
C GLN A 46 1.23 16.59 -14.27
N GLU A 47 2.39 17.01 -13.75
CA GLU A 47 2.59 17.12 -12.30
C GLU A 47 2.11 18.49 -11.82
N VAL A 48 1.11 18.51 -10.94
CA VAL A 48 0.58 19.76 -10.36
C VAL A 48 1.64 20.44 -9.48
N GLU A 49 1.96 21.69 -9.81
CA GLU A 49 2.90 22.53 -9.09
C GLU A 49 2.21 23.40 -8.04
N SER A 50 1.15 24.12 -8.44
CA SER A 50 0.44 25.06 -7.57
C SER A 50 -1.05 25.21 -7.91
N PHE A 51 -1.79 25.72 -6.94
CA PHE A 51 -3.18 26.15 -7.08
C PHE A 51 -3.27 27.65 -6.80
N HIS A 52 -4.08 28.36 -7.57
CA HIS A 52 -4.38 29.77 -7.35
C HIS A 52 -5.89 29.96 -7.38
N GLU A 53 -6.48 30.13 -6.20
CA GLU A 53 -7.90 30.47 -6.08
C GLU A 53 -8.16 31.90 -6.55
N GLN A 54 -9.25 32.05 -7.30
CA GLN A 54 -9.82 33.31 -7.76
C GLN A 54 -11.26 33.41 -7.25
N ALA A 55 -11.96 34.49 -7.58
CA ALA A 55 -13.32 34.72 -7.09
C ALA A 55 -14.31 33.62 -7.50
N GLU A 56 -14.18 33.07 -8.71
CA GLU A 56 -15.12 32.09 -9.30
C GLU A 56 -14.43 30.85 -9.89
N SER A 57 -13.11 30.75 -9.76
CA SER A 57 -12.32 29.67 -10.37
C SER A 57 -11.07 29.36 -9.55
N VAL A 58 -10.43 28.24 -9.89
CA VAL A 58 -9.10 27.85 -9.45
C VAL A 58 -8.24 27.61 -10.69
N VAL A 59 -7.08 28.26 -10.71
CA VAL A 59 -6.06 28.06 -11.74
C VAL A 59 -5.01 27.09 -11.21
N ILE A 60 -4.90 25.94 -11.87
CA ILE A 60 -3.93 24.88 -11.58
C ILE A 60 -2.76 25.05 -12.54
N LYS A 61 -1.54 25.12 -12.01
CA LYS A 61 -0.32 25.13 -12.82
C LYS A 61 0.39 23.79 -12.73
N THR A 62 0.85 23.28 -13.86
CA THR A 62 1.65 22.06 -13.93
C THR A 62 3.12 22.41 -14.11
N LYS A 63 4.03 21.52 -13.69
CA LYS A 63 5.47 21.69 -13.93
C LYS A 63 5.85 21.71 -15.40
N GLN A 64 4.99 21.16 -16.25
CA GLN A 64 5.16 21.14 -17.70
C GLN A 64 4.73 22.47 -18.34
N GLY A 65 4.26 23.44 -17.54
CA GLY A 65 3.87 24.77 -17.98
C GLY A 65 2.42 24.87 -18.44
N GLU A 66 1.58 23.86 -18.17
CA GLU A 66 0.16 23.93 -18.48
C GLU A 66 -0.60 24.74 -17.42
N HIS A 67 -1.59 25.50 -17.87
CA HIS A 67 -2.49 26.27 -17.02
C HIS A 67 -3.91 25.77 -17.27
N ILE A 68 -4.51 25.19 -16.23
CA ILE A 68 -5.86 24.64 -16.27
C ILE A 68 -6.72 25.48 -15.35
N GLU A 69 -7.78 26.08 -15.89
CA GLU A 69 -8.76 26.84 -15.12
C GLU A 69 -10.04 26.02 -14.97
N SER A 70 -10.56 25.97 -13.74
CA SER A 70 -11.78 25.21 -13.42
C SER A 70 -12.55 25.89 -12.30
N SER A 71 -13.86 25.66 -12.19
CA SER A 71 -14.65 26.17 -11.06
C SER A 71 -14.33 25.45 -9.75
N TYR A 72 -13.85 24.20 -9.82
CA TYR A 72 -13.56 23.36 -8.66
C TYR A 72 -12.33 22.48 -8.94
N ALA A 73 -11.50 22.28 -7.90
CA ALA A 73 -10.43 21.30 -7.90
C ALA A 73 -10.67 20.25 -6.81
N LEU A 74 -10.71 18.97 -7.18
CA LEU A 74 -10.74 17.85 -6.25
C LEU A 74 -9.36 17.18 -6.22
N ILE A 75 -8.74 17.14 -5.04
CA ILE A 75 -7.38 16.59 -4.86
C ILE A 75 -7.47 15.13 -4.41
N CYS A 76 -7.11 14.20 -5.30
CA CYS A 76 -7.06 12.75 -5.03
C CYS A 76 -5.63 12.20 -5.11
N ALA A 77 -4.65 12.90 -4.54
CA ALA A 77 -3.22 12.68 -4.78
C ALA A 77 -2.56 11.56 -3.96
N GLY A 78 -3.34 10.63 -3.39
CA GLY A 78 -2.82 9.48 -2.63
C GLY A 78 -1.79 9.86 -1.56
N LEU A 79 -0.57 9.31 -1.66
CA LEU A 79 0.52 9.56 -0.71
C LEU A 79 1.03 11.01 -0.69
N GLN A 80 0.66 11.82 -1.68
CA GLN A 80 1.02 13.24 -1.79
C GLN A 80 -0.12 14.17 -1.32
N ALA A 81 -1.22 13.65 -0.79
CA ALA A 81 -2.40 14.46 -0.45
C ALA A 81 -2.11 15.58 0.56
N ASP A 82 -1.29 15.31 1.59
CA ASP A 82 -0.82 16.30 2.58
C ASP A 82 0.07 17.40 1.97
N GLU A 83 0.89 17.09 0.97
CA GLU A 83 1.68 18.08 0.23
C GLU A 83 0.79 18.93 -0.68
N MET A 84 -0.21 18.32 -1.32
CA MET A 84 -1.18 19.03 -2.16
C MET A 84 -2.12 19.91 -1.34
N ALA A 85 -2.46 19.51 -0.11
CA ALA A 85 -3.16 20.36 0.85
C ALA A 85 -2.39 21.66 1.11
N VAL A 86 -1.08 21.57 1.39
CA VAL A 86 -0.24 22.77 1.58
C VAL A 86 -0.17 23.61 0.31
N LYS A 87 -0.04 22.98 -0.87
CA LYS A 87 -0.02 23.70 -2.16
C LYS A 87 -1.33 24.41 -2.49
N SER A 88 -2.44 23.98 -1.90
CA SER A 88 -3.76 24.62 -2.01
C SER A 88 -4.06 25.57 -0.86
N GLY A 89 -3.09 25.87 0.01
CA GLY A 89 -3.24 26.82 1.11
C GLY A 89 -3.85 26.25 2.39
N CYS A 90 -4.10 24.94 2.44
CA CYS A 90 -4.56 24.24 3.65
C CYS A 90 -3.39 23.86 4.56
N ASP A 91 -3.71 23.46 5.79
CA ASP A 91 -2.72 22.92 6.72
C ASP A 91 -2.24 21.53 6.25
N ARG A 92 -1.03 21.15 6.66
CA ARG A 92 -0.45 19.84 6.36
C ARG A 92 -1.07 18.72 7.20
N GLU A 93 -1.80 19.05 8.28
CA GLU A 93 -2.39 18.06 9.16
C GLU A 93 -3.72 17.50 8.62
N PRO A 94 -3.91 16.16 8.61
CA PRO A 94 -2.97 15.12 9.03
C PRO A 94 -1.84 14.87 8.01
N ALA A 95 -0.62 14.68 8.50
CA ALA A 95 0.55 14.39 7.65
C ALA A 95 0.62 12.91 7.28
N ILE A 96 1.19 12.61 6.09
CA ILE A 96 1.38 11.24 5.62
C ILE A 96 2.74 10.71 6.07
N VAL A 97 2.72 9.64 6.87
CA VAL A 97 3.91 8.85 7.25
C VAL A 97 3.97 7.62 6.33
N PRO A 98 4.98 7.50 5.47
CA PRO A 98 4.98 6.45 4.45
C PRO A 98 5.46 5.11 5.01
N PHE A 99 4.61 4.10 4.89
CA PHE A 99 4.97 2.70 5.10
C PHE A 99 4.84 1.96 3.78
N ARG A 100 5.85 1.15 3.43
CA ARG A 100 5.77 0.24 2.29
C ARG A 100 5.42 -1.16 2.77
N GLY A 101 4.68 -1.87 1.92
CA GLY A 101 4.46 -3.30 2.07
C GLY A 101 5.32 -4.09 1.09
N GLU A 102 5.94 -5.14 1.60
CA GLU A 102 6.77 -6.07 0.85
C GLU A 102 6.10 -7.43 0.84
N TYR A 103 6.17 -8.09 -0.32
CA TYR A 103 5.57 -9.40 -0.56
C TYR A 103 6.67 -10.38 -0.94
N LEU A 104 6.59 -11.60 -0.41
CA LEU A 104 7.35 -12.73 -0.93
C LEU A 104 6.52 -13.45 -1.99
N LEU A 105 7.19 -14.00 -2.99
CA LEU A 105 6.56 -14.90 -3.94
C LEU A 105 6.75 -16.34 -3.48
N LEU A 106 5.67 -17.10 -3.42
CA LEU A 106 5.74 -18.53 -3.15
C LEU A 106 6.35 -19.25 -4.35
N ASN A 107 7.25 -20.20 -4.08
CA ASN A 107 7.86 -21.04 -5.09
C ASN A 107 6.77 -21.69 -5.99
N PRO A 108 6.90 -21.63 -7.33
CA PRO A 108 5.95 -22.26 -8.26
C PRO A 108 5.56 -23.70 -7.91
N ASP A 109 6.52 -24.53 -7.49
CA ASP A 109 6.29 -25.94 -7.15
C ASP A 109 5.41 -26.12 -5.90
N LYS A 110 5.21 -25.04 -5.13
CA LYS A 110 4.46 -25.01 -3.87
C LYS A 110 3.16 -24.21 -3.95
N GLN A 111 2.84 -23.59 -5.10
CA GLN A 111 1.61 -22.78 -5.25
C GLN A 111 0.33 -23.58 -4.99
N HIS A 112 0.34 -24.88 -5.30
CA HIS A 112 -0.78 -25.81 -5.04
C HIS A 112 -1.18 -25.94 -3.55
N LEU A 113 -0.33 -25.47 -2.63
CA LEU A 113 -0.59 -25.48 -1.20
C LEU A 113 -1.63 -24.44 -0.77
N VAL A 114 -1.87 -23.42 -1.60
CA VAL A 114 -2.80 -22.33 -1.33
C VAL A 114 -3.87 -22.35 -2.42
N ARG A 115 -5.09 -22.76 -2.08
CA ARG A 115 -6.19 -22.88 -3.07
C ARG A 115 -7.02 -21.61 -3.18
N GLY A 116 -6.90 -20.71 -2.21
CA GLY A 116 -7.67 -19.50 -2.05
C GLY A 116 -6.99 -18.55 -1.08
N ASN A 117 -7.71 -17.47 -0.77
CA ASN A 117 -7.27 -16.41 0.10
C ASN A 117 -7.17 -16.88 1.57
N ILE A 118 -5.97 -16.86 2.16
CA ILE A 118 -5.75 -17.25 3.57
C ILE A 118 -5.30 -16.01 4.37
N TYR A 119 -6.11 -15.69 5.37
CA TYR A 119 -5.94 -14.51 6.23
C TYR A 119 -5.91 -14.98 7.68
N PRO A 120 -4.73 -14.95 8.34
CA PRO A 120 -4.65 -15.16 9.78
C PRO A 120 -5.51 -14.12 10.51
N VAL A 121 -6.07 -14.50 11.65
CA VAL A 121 -6.83 -13.58 12.50
C VAL A 121 -5.91 -12.42 12.90
N PRO A 122 -6.30 -11.16 12.64
CA PRO A 122 -5.46 -10.02 12.99
C PRO A 122 -5.30 -9.93 14.50
N ASP A 123 -4.10 -9.58 14.96
CA ASP A 123 -3.89 -9.27 16.38
C ASP A 123 -4.55 -7.92 16.69
N PRO A 124 -5.54 -7.85 17.59
CA PRO A 124 -6.23 -6.59 17.91
C PRO A 124 -5.29 -5.53 18.50
N ARG A 125 -4.13 -5.93 19.03
CA ARG A 125 -3.07 -5.01 19.49
C ARG A 125 -2.35 -4.35 18.31
N PHE A 126 -2.39 -4.95 17.11
CA PHE A 126 -1.72 -4.52 15.88
C PHE A 126 -2.68 -4.57 14.67
N PRO A 127 -3.68 -3.68 14.60
CA PRO A 127 -4.80 -3.78 13.65
C PRO A 127 -4.41 -3.60 12.17
N PHE A 128 -3.13 -3.35 11.86
CA PHE A 128 -2.65 -3.03 10.51
C PHE A 128 -1.69 -4.08 9.92
N LEU A 129 -1.40 -5.17 10.65
CA LEU A 129 -0.36 -6.12 10.24
C LEU A 129 -0.82 -7.57 10.38
N GLY A 130 -0.79 -8.28 9.25
CA GLY A 130 -1.00 -9.72 9.15
C GLY A 130 -0.49 -10.15 7.79
N VAL A 131 0.22 -11.29 7.74
CA VAL A 131 0.63 -11.84 6.45
C VAL A 131 -0.55 -12.58 5.83
N HIS A 132 -0.89 -12.24 4.60
CA HIS A 132 -1.89 -12.94 3.81
C HIS A 132 -1.22 -13.86 2.79
N PHE A 133 -1.90 -14.95 2.45
CA PHE A 133 -1.59 -15.78 1.30
C PHE A 133 -2.64 -15.46 0.25
N THR A 134 -2.20 -14.82 -0.84
CA THR A 134 -3.09 -14.28 -1.85
C THR A 134 -2.73 -14.88 -3.21
N PRO A 135 -3.49 -15.87 -3.70
CA PRO A 135 -3.41 -16.29 -5.10
C PRO A 135 -3.66 -15.09 -6.02
N ARG A 136 -3.03 -15.09 -7.18
CA ARG A 136 -3.15 -14.04 -8.19
C ARG A 136 -3.78 -14.60 -9.45
N MET A 137 -4.26 -13.70 -10.31
CA MET A 137 -4.88 -14.06 -11.58
C MET A 137 -3.94 -14.82 -12.53
N ASP A 138 -2.62 -14.64 -12.37
CA ASP A 138 -1.57 -15.33 -13.14
C ASP A 138 -1.14 -16.68 -12.53
N GLY A 139 -1.79 -17.12 -11.45
CA GLY A 139 -1.45 -18.34 -10.72
C GLY A 139 -0.36 -18.16 -9.66
N SER A 140 0.33 -17.03 -9.61
CA SER A 140 1.31 -16.76 -8.55
C SER A 140 0.62 -16.63 -7.19
N VAL A 141 1.35 -16.93 -6.11
CA VAL A 141 0.85 -16.74 -4.74
C VAL A 141 1.76 -15.78 -4.00
N TRP A 142 1.18 -14.67 -3.55
CA TRP A 142 1.89 -13.61 -2.84
C TRP A 142 1.71 -13.77 -1.34
N LEU A 143 2.81 -13.62 -0.60
CA LEU A 143 2.87 -13.74 0.85
C LEU A 143 3.19 -12.37 1.45
N GLY A 144 2.21 -11.72 2.05
CA GLY A 144 2.38 -10.40 2.66
C GLY A 144 1.05 -9.64 2.79
N PRO A 145 1.10 -8.30 2.95
CA PRO A 145 2.30 -7.49 3.12
C PRO A 145 2.82 -7.49 4.56
N ASN A 146 4.09 -7.11 4.74
CA ASN A 146 4.52 -6.47 5.99
C ASN A 146 4.25 -4.96 5.97
N ALA A 147 4.59 -4.25 7.05
CA ALA A 147 4.67 -2.80 7.03
C ALA A 147 6.05 -2.34 7.50
N VAL A 148 6.79 -1.70 6.61
CA VAL A 148 8.14 -1.18 6.85
C VAL A 148 8.14 0.32 6.59
N LEU A 149 8.76 1.09 7.47
CA LEU A 149 8.89 2.54 7.27
C LEU A 149 9.65 2.78 5.95
N ALA A 150 9.03 3.51 5.03
CA ALA A 150 9.66 3.91 3.78
C ALA A 150 10.40 5.25 3.98
N PHE A 151 11.52 5.43 3.29
CA PHE A 151 12.32 6.67 3.36
C PHE A 151 11.95 7.67 2.24
N ARG A 152 10.90 7.36 1.51
CA ARG A 152 10.26 8.15 0.46
C ARG A 152 8.82 7.66 0.34
N LYS A 153 7.87 8.56 0.07
CA LYS A 153 6.44 8.27 -0.11
C LYS A 153 6.21 7.19 -1.15
N GLU A 154 6.83 7.34 -2.32
CA GLU A 154 6.80 6.35 -3.40
C GLU A 154 8.09 5.50 -3.43
N GLY A 155 8.62 5.15 -2.25
CA GLY A 155 9.82 4.33 -2.12
C GLY A 155 9.50 2.86 -1.89
N TYR A 156 9.78 2.02 -2.89
CA TYR A 156 9.50 0.58 -2.85
C TYR A 156 10.75 -0.26 -2.56
N ARG A 157 11.95 0.31 -2.63
CA ARG A 157 13.24 -0.32 -2.32
C ARG A 157 13.93 0.37 -1.15
N TRP A 158 14.83 -0.33 -0.48
CA TRP A 158 15.70 0.27 0.55
C TRP A 158 16.58 1.41 0.02
N SER A 159 16.96 1.34 -1.25
CA SER A 159 17.70 2.40 -1.95
C SER A 159 16.85 3.63 -2.27
N ASP A 160 15.52 3.53 -2.22
CA ASP A 160 14.63 4.64 -2.55
C ASP A 160 14.56 5.59 -1.35
N PHE A 161 15.46 6.56 -1.36
CA PHE A 161 15.71 7.45 -0.24
C PHE A 161 15.50 8.90 -0.65
N SER A 162 14.72 9.63 0.14
CA SER A 162 14.55 11.08 0.02
C SER A 162 14.85 11.72 1.37
N PHE A 163 15.99 12.39 1.47
CA PHE A 163 16.40 13.05 2.71
C PHE A 163 15.35 14.05 3.21
N SER A 164 14.75 14.81 2.28
CA SER A 164 13.72 15.80 2.60
C SER A 164 12.46 15.14 3.18
N GLU A 165 11.98 14.06 2.58
CA GLU A 165 10.76 13.36 3.04
C GLU A 165 10.99 12.60 4.35
N LEU A 166 12.14 11.95 4.49
CA LEU A 166 12.51 11.30 5.75
C LEU A 166 12.58 12.34 6.87
N PHE A 167 13.23 13.47 6.65
CA PHE A 167 13.34 14.52 7.66
C PHE A 167 11.98 15.12 8.03
N ARG A 168 11.07 15.29 7.06
CA ARG A 168 9.67 15.70 7.32
C ARG A 168 8.96 14.68 8.21
N THR A 169 9.12 13.39 7.91
CA THR A 169 8.55 12.30 8.71
C THR A 169 9.07 12.32 10.15
N LEU A 170 10.39 12.46 10.33
CA LEU A 170 11.02 12.52 11.66
C LEU A 170 10.64 13.76 12.46
N LYS A 171 10.33 14.88 11.80
CA LYS A 171 9.85 16.10 12.46
C LYS A 171 8.39 16.02 12.90
N TYR A 172 7.60 15.13 12.31
CA TYR A 172 6.17 15.04 12.61
C TYR A 172 5.95 14.38 13.99
N PRO A 173 5.32 15.06 14.97
CA PRO A 173 5.12 14.49 16.30
C PRO A 173 4.26 13.22 16.30
N GLY A 174 3.34 13.09 15.35
CA GLY A 174 2.51 11.90 15.19
C GLY A 174 3.33 10.64 14.86
N PHE A 175 4.45 10.79 14.13
CA PHE A 175 5.37 9.68 13.87
C PHE A 175 5.97 9.12 15.15
N TRP A 176 6.44 9.97 16.07
CA TRP A 176 7.03 9.51 17.33
C TRP A 176 6.01 8.86 18.26
N LYS A 177 4.78 9.41 18.30
CA LYS A 177 3.67 8.78 19.04
C LYS A 177 3.39 7.37 18.51
N LEU A 178 3.39 7.20 17.18
CA LEU A 178 3.22 5.89 16.54
C LEU A 178 4.42 4.96 16.82
N ALA A 179 5.64 5.43 16.58
CA ALA A 179 6.86 4.66 16.72
C ALA A 179 7.03 4.13 18.14
N LEU A 180 6.90 5.00 19.16
CA LEU A 180 7.03 4.61 20.57
C LEU A 180 5.96 3.60 21.00
N LYS A 181 4.74 3.71 20.49
CA LYS A 181 3.64 2.78 20.77
C LYS A 181 3.88 1.39 20.17
N TYR A 182 4.56 1.31 19.02
CA TYR A 182 4.74 0.08 18.24
C TYR A 182 6.20 -0.35 18.07
N THR A 183 7.13 0.13 18.92
CA THR A 183 8.59 -0.06 18.78
C THR A 183 9.01 -1.51 18.59
N LEU A 184 8.48 -2.42 19.42
CA LEU A 184 8.83 -3.84 19.38
C LEU A 184 8.44 -4.48 18.03
N TYR A 185 7.24 -4.14 17.55
CA TYR A 185 6.69 -4.68 16.31
C TYR A 185 7.35 -4.08 15.09
N GLY A 186 7.52 -2.76 15.06
CA GLY A 186 8.26 -2.08 13.99
C GLY A 186 9.67 -2.65 13.85
N SER A 187 10.38 -2.85 14.96
CA SER A 187 11.71 -3.47 14.95
C SER A 187 11.68 -4.89 14.38
N LYS A 188 10.70 -5.72 14.77
CA LYS A 188 10.53 -7.07 14.24
C LYS A 188 10.30 -7.04 12.72
N GLU A 189 9.45 -6.16 12.21
CA GLU A 189 9.20 -6.03 10.77
C GLU A 189 10.41 -5.56 9.98
N MET A 190 11.18 -4.61 10.52
CA MET A 190 12.45 -4.18 9.92
C MET A 190 13.44 -5.33 9.82
N ILE A 191 13.57 -6.14 10.87
CA ILE A 191 14.43 -7.33 10.88
C ILE A 191 13.95 -8.36 9.85
N MET A 192 12.64 -8.65 9.80
CA MET A 192 12.08 -9.62 8.86
C MET A 192 12.15 -9.15 7.40
N SER A 193 12.13 -7.84 7.17
CA SER A 193 12.40 -7.24 5.85
C SER A 193 13.84 -7.51 5.40
N TRP A 194 14.81 -7.33 6.30
CA TRP A 194 16.22 -7.62 5.99
C TRP A 194 16.54 -9.12 5.88
N PHE A 195 15.82 -9.95 6.63
CA PHE A 195 16.02 -11.39 6.69
C PHE A 195 14.72 -12.14 6.32
N PRO A 196 14.38 -12.27 5.02
CA PRO A 196 13.16 -12.93 4.55
C PRO A 196 12.97 -14.35 5.09
N ARG A 197 14.06 -15.06 5.39
CA ARG A 197 14.03 -16.40 6.01
C ARG A 197 13.28 -16.43 7.35
N LEU A 198 13.38 -15.37 8.15
CA LEU A 198 12.66 -15.27 9.41
C LEU A 198 11.14 -15.18 9.17
N ARG A 199 10.73 -14.45 8.13
CA ARG A 199 9.32 -14.39 7.72
C ARG A 199 8.82 -15.74 7.24
N VAL A 200 9.60 -16.45 6.42
CA VAL A 200 9.23 -17.81 5.98
C VAL A 200 9.00 -18.73 7.17
N ASN A 201 9.85 -18.67 8.21
CA ASN A 201 9.66 -19.47 9.41
C ASN A 201 8.37 -19.12 10.17
N GLU A 202 7.97 -17.85 10.20
CA GLU A 202 6.68 -17.44 10.78
C GLU A 202 5.50 -18.00 9.97
N LEU A 203 5.60 -18.05 8.65
CA LEU A 203 4.53 -18.58 7.79
C LEU A 203 4.36 -20.09 7.88
N LYS A 204 5.40 -20.82 8.30
CA LYS A 204 5.33 -22.27 8.54
C LYS A 204 4.35 -22.67 9.64
N GLN A 205 3.94 -21.74 10.51
CA GLN A 205 2.89 -22.01 11.49
C GLN A 205 1.53 -22.26 10.82
N TYR A 206 1.30 -21.68 9.63
CA TYR A 206 0.08 -21.83 8.85
C TYR A 206 0.22 -22.92 7.78
N ILE A 207 1.35 -22.98 7.07
CA ILE A 207 1.62 -23.99 6.04
C ILE A 207 3.07 -24.47 6.19
N ASP A 208 3.26 -25.65 6.75
CA ASP A 208 4.57 -26.19 7.14
C ASP A 208 5.49 -26.54 5.96
N GLN A 209 4.91 -26.85 4.81
CA GLN A 209 5.60 -27.26 3.58
C GLN A 209 6.21 -26.11 2.77
N ILE A 210 6.04 -24.86 3.24
CA ILE A 210 6.68 -23.68 2.64
C ILE A 210 8.16 -23.66 2.99
N GLU A 211 8.99 -23.47 1.98
CA GLU A 211 10.45 -23.38 2.13
C GLU A 211 10.96 -22.08 1.51
N GLY A 212 11.98 -21.50 2.14
CA GLY A 212 12.62 -20.28 1.65
C GLY A 212 13.92 -20.65 0.95
N SER A 213 14.02 -20.35 -0.35
CA SER A 213 15.26 -20.36 -1.11
C SER A 213 15.98 -19.02 -0.97
#